data_AF-A0A9E0YFU6-F1
#
_entry.id   AF-A0A9E0YFU6-F1
#
_cell.length_a   1.000
_cell.length_b   1.000
_cell.length_c   1.000
_cell.angle_alpha   90.00
_cell.angle_beta   90.00
_cell.angle_gamma   90.00
#
_symmetry.space_group_name_H-M   'P 1'
#
loop_
_entity.id
_entity.type
_entity.pdbx_description
1 polymer ?
#
loop_
_entity_poly.entity_id
_entity_poly.type
_entity_poly.pdbx_seq_one_letter_code
_entity_poly.pdbx_strand_id
1 'polypeptide(L)'
;MPMNPSLTTDYRSPIRRSLTAFGLAFALLGLTPSPARALPPPSDDRPVVLNFDWDDNLVYMPTQITLYRKAGIPNGLPETRGVSTDDFALIRDKIGKSGEWENYELRKTATENSFLRFGPAGDGPGGRNYFLEDLKETILSGKSGWKGPAWDAMIFALSNEETAKNFGVITARSHLPEEMLEAFEWLRSIGYIRHLPALENLHAVGGAADPSGEKAKIMIEELAELEAIPPGKKWKSVEGPDPMRRGQYHVWTFSDDDWGNFTKARDAIGEEMQKGKFGNTKVMLFFTGVNHPTEKPHGIVLLPSGEPRPLTAAEEAEVATARRLGRIDCGRLLRAPRASAI
;
A
#
# COMPACT_ATOMS: atom_id res chain seq x y z
N MET A 1 -42.34 7.93 -50.28
CA MET A 1 -41.75 7.86 -48.92
C MET A 1 -40.68 8.93 -48.83
N PRO A 2 -40.95 10.00 -48.08
CA PRO A 2 -40.19 10.21 -46.85
C PRO A 2 -41.06 10.71 -45.67
N MET A 3 -40.38 10.89 -44.55
CA MET A 3 -40.80 10.97 -43.15
C MET A 3 -41.96 11.91 -42.80
N ASN A 4 -42.72 11.50 -41.78
CA ASN A 4 -43.65 12.33 -41.00
C ASN A 4 -42.95 12.82 -39.71
N PRO A 5 -43.38 13.96 -39.13
CA PRO A 5 -42.56 14.83 -38.27
C PRO A 5 -42.91 14.79 -36.78
N SER A 6 -42.04 15.49 -36.02
CA SER A 6 -42.30 16.25 -34.78
C SER A 6 -42.86 15.53 -33.55
N LEU A 7 -42.23 15.78 -32.41
CA LEU A 7 -42.89 16.44 -31.27
C LEU A 7 -41.86 16.88 -30.22
N THR A 8 -41.88 18.18 -29.96
CA THR A 8 -41.29 18.93 -28.84
C THR A 8 -42.03 18.64 -27.53
N THR A 9 -41.32 18.66 -26.39
CA THR A 9 -41.76 19.17 -25.06
C THR A 9 -40.55 19.08 -24.11
N ASP A 10 -39.83 20.16 -23.79
CA ASP A 10 -40.09 21.14 -22.73
C ASP A 10 -40.60 20.52 -21.41
N TYR A 11 -39.72 20.48 -20.40
CA TYR A 11 -40.08 20.27 -19.00
C TYR A 11 -39.26 21.22 -18.12
N ARG A 12 -39.81 22.41 -17.90
CA ARG A 12 -39.51 23.24 -16.74
C ARG A 12 -40.60 23.05 -15.70
N SER A 13 -40.21 22.85 -14.44
CA SER A 13 -41.03 23.22 -13.28
C SER A 13 -40.17 23.22 -12.00
N PRO A 14 -40.46 24.09 -11.01
CA PRO A 14 -39.43 24.82 -10.26
C PRO A 14 -39.63 24.78 -8.71
N ILE A 15 -38.95 25.72 -8.01
CA ILE A 15 -39.27 26.31 -6.69
C ILE A 15 -38.69 25.57 -5.47
N ARG A 16 -37.60 26.08 -4.86
CA ARG A 16 -37.51 27.10 -3.76
C ARG A 16 -37.89 26.50 -2.38
N ARG A 17 -37.30 26.79 -1.22
CA ARG A 17 -36.51 27.90 -0.63
C ARG A 17 -35.97 27.33 0.72
N SER A 18 -34.70 27.50 1.10
CA SER A 18 -34.10 28.64 1.85
C SER A 18 -33.98 28.40 3.37
N LEU A 19 -33.00 29.11 3.97
CA LEU A 19 -32.62 29.29 5.38
C LEU A 19 -31.52 28.31 5.87
N THR A 20 -30.35 28.74 6.38
CA THR A 20 -29.89 30.06 6.82
C THR A 20 -28.35 30.09 6.81
N ALA A 21 -27.79 31.27 6.52
CA ALA A 21 -26.37 31.59 6.60
C ALA A 21 -25.84 31.61 8.04
N PHE A 22 -24.60 31.15 8.25
CA PHE A 22 -23.66 31.71 9.23
C PHE A 22 -22.23 31.22 8.90
N GLY A 23 -21.25 32.13 8.88
CA GLY A 23 -19.82 31.78 8.98
C GLY A 23 -18.96 32.15 7.77
N LEU A 24 -18.48 33.39 7.76
CA LEU A 24 -17.49 33.98 6.87
C LEU A 24 -16.11 33.27 6.96
N ALA A 25 -15.52 33.00 5.79
CA ALA A 25 -14.12 33.13 5.40
C ALA A 25 -12.99 33.03 6.46
N PHE A 26 -12.14 32.00 6.33
CA PHE A 26 -10.70 32.08 6.60
C PHE A 26 -9.89 31.11 5.72
N ALA A 27 -8.79 31.65 5.18
CA ALA A 27 -7.57 30.98 4.68
C ALA A 27 -7.59 30.21 3.34
N LEU A 28 -7.29 30.96 2.27
CA LEU A 28 -6.50 30.49 1.13
C LEU A 28 -5.15 29.92 1.63
N LEU A 29 -4.93 28.62 1.44
CA LEU A 29 -3.65 27.92 1.16
C LEU A 29 -3.80 26.38 1.21
N GLY A 30 -5.00 25.84 1.46
CA GLY A 30 -5.36 24.47 1.06
C GLY A 30 -4.58 23.31 1.69
N LEU A 31 -3.75 23.56 2.72
CA LEU A 31 -3.14 22.53 3.54
C LEU A 31 -3.85 22.51 4.88
N THR A 32 -4.96 21.76 4.96
CA THR A 32 -5.43 21.30 6.27
C THR A 32 -4.43 20.25 6.76
N PRO A 33 -3.83 20.40 7.96
CA PRO A 33 -3.14 19.27 8.56
C PRO A 33 -4.13 18.11 8.66
N SER A 34 -3.67 16.92 8.25
CA SER A 34 -4.39 15.68 8.48
C SER A 34 -4.88 15.66 9.94
N PRO A 35 -6.15 15.34 10.23
CA PRO A 35 -6.64 15.33 11.60
C PRO A 35 -5.75 14.40 12.42
N ALA A 36 -5.04 14.97 13.40
CA ALA A 36 -4.16 14.22 14.29
C ALA A 36 -4.94 13.01 14.84
N ARG A 37 -4.38 11.82 14.60
CA ARG A 37 -4.93 10.52 14.98
C ARG A 37 -5.50 10.55 16.39
N ALA A 38 -6.76 10.17 16.54
CA ALA A 38 -7.31 9.90 17.86
C ALA A 38 -6.65 8.61 18.38
N LEU A 39 -5.63 8.76 19.22
CA LEU A 39 -4.93 7.62 19.80
C LEU A 39 -5.93 6.72 20.55
N PRO A 40 -5.90 5.40 20.33
CA PRO A 40 -6.81 4.50 21.02
C PRO A 40 -6.58 4.61 22.54
N PRO A 41 -7.62 4.43 23.37
CA PRO A 41 -7.44 4.34 24.81
C PRO A 41 -6.48 3.19 25.12
N PRO A 42 -5.62 3.29 26.15
CA PRO A 42 -4.69 2.22 26.49
C PRO A 42 -5.47 0.94 26.83
N SER A 43 -5.48 -0.01 25.91
CA SER A 43 -5.90 -1.39 26.16
C SER A 43 -4.83 -2.09 27.01
N ASP A 44 -5.23 -3.12 27.76
CA ASP A 44 -4.27 -4.04 28.40
C ASP A 44 -3.40 -4.76 27.34
N ASP A 45 -3.81 -4.70 26.07
CA ASP A 45 -3.10 -5.17 24.90
C ASP A 45 -2.15 -4.10 24.34
N ARG A 46 -0.96 -4.56 23.98
CA ARG A 46 0.13 -3.73 23.48
C ARG A 46 -0.14 -3.37 22.01
N PRO A 47 -0.01 -2.09 21.58
CA PRO A 47 -0.11 -1.72 20.19
C PRO A 47 0.96 -2.44 19.35
N VAL A 48 0.51 -3.14 18.31
CA VAL A 48 1.36 -3.72 17.27
C VAL A 48 0.94 -3.09 15.95
N VAL A 49 1.82 -2.25 15.39
CA VAL A 49 1.61 -1.56 14.11
C VAL A 49 2.26 -2.36 12.99
N LEU A 50 1.48 -2.69 11.96
CA LEU A 50 1.89 -3.57 10.86
C LEU A 50 1.75 -2.84 9.52
N ASN A 51 2.87 -2.43 8.93
CA ASN A 51 2.92 -1.75 7.65
C ASN A 51 3.47 -2.63 6.53
N PHE A 52 2.93 -2.46 5.33
CA PHE A 52 3.26 -3.25 4.16
C PHE A 52 3.35 -2.35 2.92
N ASP A 53 4.35 -2.59 2.07
CA ASP A 53 4.19 -2.25 0.65
C ASP A 53 3.12 -3.16 0.01
N TRP A 54 2.46 -2.67 -1.02
CA TRP A 54 1.42 -3.41 -1.73
C TRP A 54 1.96 -4.29 -2.87
N ASP A 55 2.70 -3.68 -3.80
CA ASP A 55 3.09 -4.30 -5.06
C ASP A 55 4.18 -5.32 -4.78
N ASP A 56 4.03 -6.54 -5.31
CA ASP A 56 5.03 -7.61 -5.23
C ASP A 56 5.39 -8.08 -3.79
N ASN A 57 4.87 -7.40 -2.75
CA ASN A 57 4.93 -7.76 -1.35
C ASN A 57 3.60 -8.35 -0.83
N LEU A 58 2.46 -7.69 -1.05
CA LEU A 58 1.14 -8.25 -0.72
C LEU A 58 0.56 -9.01 -1.92
N VAL A 59 0.61 -8.42 -3.11
CA VAL A 59 -0.03 -8.95 -4.32
C VAL A 59 0.85 -8.74 -5.54
N TYR A 60 1.06 -9.78 -6.33
CA TYR A 60 1.61 -9.68 -7.69
C TYR A 60 0.49 -9.31 -8.66
N MET A 61 0.36 -8.02 -8.97
CA MET A 61 -0.72 -7.52 -9.83
C MET A 61 -0.31 -7.48 -11.31
N PRO A 62 -1.26 -7.63 -12.26
CA PRO A 62 -0.99 -7.55 -13.70
C PRO A 62 -0.78 -6.11 -14.17
N THR A 63 -0.63 -5.14 -13.26
CA THR A 63 -0.48 -3.73 -13.59
C THR A 63 0.74 -3.53 -14.48
N GLN A 64 0.54 -2.90 -15.64
CA GLN A 64 1.61 -2.66 -16.61
C GLN A 64 1.96 -1.18 -16.69
N ILE A 65 3.26 -0.89 -16.78
CA ILE A 65 3.79 0.39 -17.22
C ILE A 65 3.79 0.37 -18.75
N THR A 66 3.15 1.37 -19.35
CA THR A 66 3.02 1.45 -20.82
C THR A 66 4.18 2.24 -21.40
N LEU A 67 5.00 1.58 -22.22
CA LEU A 67 6.05 2.21 -23.01
C LEU A 67 5.48 2.59 -24.38
N TYR A 68 5.79 3.80 -24.85
CA TYR A 68 5.30 4.30 -26.13
C TYR A 68 6.42 4.29 -27.15
N ARG A 69 6.14 3.87 -28.39
CA ARG A 69 7.09 3.96 -29.49
C ARG A 69 7.37 5.44 -29.80
N LYS A 70 8.64 5.79 -29.91
CA LYS A 70 9.07 7.15 -30.29
C LYS A 70 8.49 7.53 -31.67
N ALA A 71 8.16 8.80 -31.83
CA ALA A 71 7.71 9.33 -33.11
C ALA A 71 8.78 9.16 -34.21
N GLY A 72 8.35 8.86 -35.44
CA GLY A 72 9.25 8.69 -36.59
C GLY A 72 9.92 7.32 -36.71
N ILE A 73 9.69 6.40 -35.78
CA ILE A 73 10.16 5.01 -35.91
C ILE A 73 9.25 4.20 -36.85
N PRO A 74 9.79 3.42 -37.80
CA PRO A 74 9.00 2.65 -38.76
C PRO A 74 7.98 1.71 -38.12
N ASN A 75 6.90 1.42 -38.86
CA ASN A 75 5.74 0.61 -38.44
C ASN A 75 6.04 -0.88 -38.14
N GLY A 76 7.30 -1.29 -38.08
CA GLY A 76 7.70 -2.65 -37.72
C GLY A 76 7.66 -2.96 -36.22
N LEU A 77 7.53 -1.96 -35.36
CA LEU A 77 7.40 -2.13 -33.91
C LEU A 77 5.98 -1.81 -33.44
N PRO A 78 5.47 -2.46 -32.37
CA PRO A 78 4.22 -2.07 -31.72
C PRO A 78 4.22 -0.58 -31.32
N GLU A 79 3.06 0.07 -31.39
CA GLU A 79 2.90 1.47 -30.93
C GLU A 79 3.11 1.59 -29.41
N THR A 80 2.64 0.60 -28.66
CA THR A 80 2.80 0.52 -27.21
C THR A 80 3.29 -0.84 -26.78
N ARG A 81 4.00 -0.89 -25.66
CA ARG A 81 4.40 -2.13 -24.99
C ARG A 81 4.20 -2.02 -23.49
N GLY A 82 3.38 -2.90 -22.93
CA GLY A 82 3.24 -3.05 -21.49
C GLY A 82 4.42 -3.84 -20.91
N VAL A 83 4.95 -3.37 -19.78
CA VAL A 83 5.97 -4.08 -18.99
C VAL A 83 5.52 -4.14 -17.54
N SER A 84 5.84 -5.23 -16.83
CA SER A 84 5.57 -5.33 -15.38
C SER A 84 6.45 -4.35 -14.58
N THR A 85 6.14 -4.15 -13.31
CA THR A 85 6.97 -3.41 -12.33
C THR A 85 8.37 -4.02 -12.25
N ASP A 86 8.45 -5.34 -12.08
CA ASP A 86 9.69 -6.13 -12.09
C ASP A 86 10.53 -5.89 -13.36
N ASP A 87 9.93 -6.07 -14.54
CA ASP A 87 10.64 -5.88 -15.81
C ASP A 87 11.09 -4.44 -15.97
N PHE A 88 10.23 -3.47 -15.60
CA PHE A 88 10.56 -2.06 -15.66
C PHE A 88 11.78 -1.71 -14.81
N ALA A 89 11.91 -2.27 -13.60
CA ALA A 89 13.08 -2.06 -12.75
C ALA A 89 14.39 -2.46 -13.45
N LEU A 90 14.37 -3.54 -14.26
CA LEU A 90 15.53 -4.03 -14.99
C LEU A 90 15.86 -3.25 -16.26
N ILE A 91 14.86 -2.63 -16.90
CA ILE A 91 15.02 -2.00 -18.22
C ILE A 91 14.98 -0.46 -18.19
N ARG A 92 14.51 0.18 -17.11
CA ARG A 92 14.24 1.62 -17.08
C ARG A 92 15.41 2.50 -17.54
N ASP A 93 16.63 2.11 -17.23
CA ASP A 93 17.83 2.85 -17.63
C ASP A 93 18.19 2.71 -19.12
N LYS A 94 17.65 1.70 -19.80
CA LYS A 94 17.82 1.40 -21.22
C LYS A 94 16.73 2.01 -22.10
N ILE A 95 15.56 2.31 -21.54
CA ILE A 95 14.42 2.89 -22.26
C ILE A 95 14.86 4.20 -22.93
N GLY A 96 14.66 4.25 -24.24
CA GLY A 96 15.00 5.40 -25.06
C GLY A 96 16.50 5.58 -25.31
N LYS A 97 17.36 4.67 -24.84
CA LYS A 97 18.82 4.80 -24.91
C LYS A 97 19.52 3.67 -25.66
N SER A 98 19.16 2.40 -25.42
CA SER A 98 19.90 1.27 -26.01
C SER A 98 19.11 -0.04 -26.09
N GLY A 99 19.56 -0.91 -27.01
CA GLY A 99 19.04 -2.26 -27.20
C GLY A 99 17.59 -2.27 -27.68
N GLU A 100 16.82 -3.29 -27.27
CA GLU A 100 15.42 -3.47 -27.66
C GLU A 100 14.50 -2.30 -27.23
N TRP A 101 14.94 -1.48 -26.26
CA TRP A 101 14.17 -0.40 -25.66
C TRP A 101 14.53 0.98 -26.20
N GLU A 102 15.51 1.10 -27.11
CA GLU A 102 16.00 2.38 -27.63
C GLU A 102 14.92 3.20 -28.35
N ASN A 103 13.95 2.51 -28.95
CA ASN A 103 12.87 3.09 -29.75
C ASN A 103 11.58 3.33 -28.96
N TYR A 104 11.62 3.14 -27.65
CA TYR A 104 10.51 3.41 -26.74
C TYR A 104 10.83 4.59 -25.81
N GLU A 105 9.79 5.21 -25.27
CA GLU A 105 9.89 6.30 -24.31
C GLU A 105 8.76 6.23 -23.26
N LEU A 106 8.99 6.90 -22.14
CA LEU A 106 7.97 7.15 -21.13
C LEU A 106 7.24 8.44 -21.45
N ARG A 107 5.92 8.44 -21.31
CA ARG A 107 5.09 9.63 -21.50
C ARG A 107 4.29 9.91 -20.22
N LYS A 108 4.01 11.18 -19.97
CA LYS A 108 3.26 11.68 -18.79
C LYS A 108 2.21 12.71 -19.20
N THR A 109 1.63 12.57 -20.38
CA THR A 109 0.58 13.47 -20.85
C THR A 109 -0.78 12.93 -20.43
N ALA A 110 -1.82 13.78 -20.46
CA ALA A 110 -3.18 13.37 -20.09
C ALA A 110 -3.72 12.24 -20.98
N THR A 111 -3.27 12.13 -22.23
CA THR A 111 -3.71 11.09 -23.17
C THR A 111 -2.75 9.91 -23.29
N GLU A 112 -1.48 10.12 -22.93
CA GLU A 112 -0.42 9.11 -23.03
C GLU A 112 0.38 9.12 -21.73
N ASN A 113 -0.15 8.43 -20.73
CA ASN A 113 0.48 8.28 -19.43
C ASN A 113 1.01 6.86 -19.28
N SER A 114 2.33 6.71 -19.18
CA SER A 114 3.00 5.43 -18.95
C SER A 114 2.61 4.78 -17.64
N PHE A 115 2.20 5.58 -16.66
CA PHE A 115 1.83 5.16 -15.32
C PHE A 115 0.33 5.26 -15.07
N LEU A 116 -0.48 5.24 -16.12
CA LEU A 116 -1.93 5.43 -16.04
C LEU A 116 -2.60 4.51 -15.00
N ARG A 117 -2.19 3.24 -14.94
CA ARG A 117 -2.75 2.24 -14.02
C ARG A 117 -2.18 2.30 -12.59
N PHE A 118 -1.28 3.23 -12.33
CA PHE A 118 -0.67 3.46 -11.01
C PHE A 118 -1.18 4.76 -10.37
N GLY A 119 -2.06 5.49 -11.05
CA GLY A 119 -2.63 6.76 -10.61
C GLY A 119 -4.10 6.64 -10.23
N PRO A 120 -4.67 7.71 -9.67
CA PRO A 120 -6.06 7.73 -9.24
C PRO A 120 -7.03 7.58 -10.41
N ALA A 121 -8.24 7.14 -10.11
CA ALA A 121 -9.28 6.85 -11.08
C ALA A 121 -9.61 8.04 -11.98
N GLY A 122 -9.52 9.26 -11.43
CA GLY A 122 -9.75 10.52 -12.13
C GLY A 122 -8.72 10.82 -13.24
N ASP A 123 -7.54 10.20 -13.21
CA ASP A 123 -6.48 10.40 -14.21
C ASP A 123 -6.67 9.52 -15.45
N GLY A 124 -7.64 8.58 -15.42
CA GLY A 124 -7.92 7.67 -16.52
C GLY A 124 -9.25 7.88 -17.24
N PRO A 125 -9.38 7.35 -18.48
CA PRO A 125 -10.62 7.40 -19.22
C PRO A 125 -11.78 6.79 -18.43
N GLY A 126 -12.77 7.62 -18.10
CA GLY A 126 -14.00 7.19 -17.45
C GLY A 126 -13.96 7.05 -15.93
N GLY A 127 -12.93 7.57 -15.24
CA GLY A 127 -12.93 7.56 -13.77
C GLY A 127 -12.73 6.17 -13.18
N ARG A 128 -11.87 5.34 -13.79
CA ARG A 128 -11.73 3.91 -13.46
C ARG A 128 -10.74 3.65 -12.35
N ASN A 129 -11.15 2.98 -11.28
CA ASN A 129 -10.26 2.52 -10.21
C ASN A 129 -9.42 1.31 -10.68
N TYR A 130 -8.29 1.57 -11.34
CA TYR A 130 -7.40 0.52 -11.86
C TYR A 130 -6.83 -0.38 -10.76
N PHE A 131 -6.63 0.11 -9.54
CA PHE A 131 -6.21 -0.69 -8.40
C PHE A 131 -7.19 -1.83 -8.11
N LEU A 132 -8.49 -1.50 -7.98
CA LEU A 132 -9.53 -2.49 -7.74
C LEU A 132 -9.71 -3.44 -8.93
N GLU A 133 -9.65 -2.92 -10.15
CA GLU A 133 -9.77 -3.73 -11.37
C GLU A 133 -8.62 -4.75 -11.47
N ASP A 134 -7.38 -4.32 -11.26
CA ASP A 134 -6.20 -5.19 -11.28
C ASP A 134 -6.26 -6.24 -10.18
N LEU A 135 -6.68 -5.85 -8.96
CA LEU A 135 -6.86 -6.81 -7.87
C LEU A 135 -7.93 -7.85 -8.19
N LYS A 136 -9.07 -7.42 -8.75
CA LYS A 136 -10.15 -8.31 -9.20
C LYS A 136 -9.66 -9.26 -10.27
N GLU A 137 -8.98 -8.75 -11.30
CA GLU A 137 -8.40 -9.58 -12.36
C GLU A 137 -7.43 -10.62 -11.78
N THR A 138 -6.53 -10.18 -10.91
CA THR A 138 -5.54 -11.02 -10.24
C THR A 138 -6.19 -12.23 -9.56
N ILE A 139 -7.18 -11.98 -8.71
CA ILE A 139 -7.83 -13.00 -7.89
C ILE A 139 -8.82 -13.84 -8.70
N LEU A 140 -9.61 -13.23 -9.58
CA LEU A 140 -10.65 -13.92 -10.36
C LEU A 140 -10.08 -14.72 -11.53
N SER A 141 -8.87 -14.41 -12.01
CA SER A 141 -8.21 -15.19 -13.06
C SER A 141 -7.94 -16.64 -12.67
N GLY A 142 -7.93 -16.95 -11.37
CA GLY A 142 -7.66 -18.28 -10.84
C GLY A 142 -6.21 -18.75 -11.05
N LYS A 143 -5.32 -17.88 -11.55
CA LYS A 143 -3.89 -18.19 -11.68
C LYS A 143 -3.30 -18.45 -10.29
N SER A 144 -2.49 -19.49 -10.14
CA SER A 144 -1.75 -19.70 -8.89
C SER A 144 -0.62 -18.68 -8.77
N GLY A 145 -0.23 -18.34 -7.55
CA GLY A 145 1.00 -17.58 -7.30
C GLY A 145 0.86 -16.06 -7.37
N TRP A 146 -0.35 -15.50 -7.35
CA TRP A 146 -0.55 -14.05 -7.26
C TRP A 146 -0.34 -13.46 -5.86
N LYS A 147 -0.28 -14.31 -4.83
CA LYS A 147 -0.08 -13.89 -3.45
C LYS A 147 1.38 -13.53 -3.24
N GLY A 148 1.63 -12.29 -2.84
CA GLY A 148 2.94 -11.84 -2.41
C GLY A 148 3.38 -12.51 -1.09
N PRO A 149 4.67 -12.39 -0.74
CA PRO A 149 5.26 -13.00 0.45
C PRO A 149 4.61 -12.57 1.78
N ALA A 150 3.99 -11.38 1.83
CA ALA A 150 3.32 -10.85 3.01
C ALA A 150 1.78 -11.05 3.00
N TRP A 151 1.21 -11.69 1.97
CA TRP A 151 -0.24 -11.89 1.85
C TRP A 151 -0.87 -12.53 3.10
N ASP A 152 -0.32 -13.64 3.58
CA ASP A 152 -0.85 -14.37 4.74
C ASP A 152 -0.77 -13.53 6.03
N ALA A 153 0.23 -12.64 6.15
CA ALA A 153 0.37 -11.74 7.28
C ALA A 153 -0.73 -10.65 7.26
N MET A 154 -1.06 -10.11 6.09
CA MET A 154 -2.21 -9.22 5.91
C MET A 154 -3.52 -9.91 6.29
N ILE A 155 -3.76 -11.14 5.82
CA ILE A 155 -4.98 -11.89 6.15
C ILE A 155 -5.09 -12.08 7.67
N PHE A 156 -3.98 -12.44 8.33
CA PHE A 156 -3.94 -12.56 9.79
C PHE A 156 -4.28 -11.23 10.47
N ALA A 157 -3.62 -10.13 10.07
CA ALA A 157 -3.82 -8.81 10.64
C ALA A 157 -5.27 -8.29 10.48
N LEU A 158 -5.89 -8.54 9.32
CA LEU A 158 -7.26 -8.09 9.02
C LEU A 158 -8.34 -9.10 9.46
N SER A 159 -7.95 -10.19 10.13
CA SER A 159 -8.87 -11.17 10.73
C SER A 159 -9.24 -10.85 12.18
N ASN A 160 -8.55 -9.89 12.81
CA ASN A 160 -8.80 -9.42 14.18
C ASN A 160 -8.97 -7.89 14.17
N GLU A 161 -9.96 -7.39 14.93
CA GLU A 161 -10.35 -5.98 14.93
C GLU A 161 -9.23 -5.05 15.44
N GLU A 162 -8.50 -5.48 16.47
CA GLU A 162 -7.43 -4.70 17.08
C GLU A 162 -6.21 -4.57 16.15
N THR A 163 -5.80 -5.68 15.52
CA THR A 163 -4.70 -5.64 14.54
C THR A 163 -5.10 -4.91 13.27
N ALA A 164 -6.38 -4.98 12.86
CA ALA A 164 -6.86 -4.26 11.68
C ALA A 164 -6.81 -2.73 11.84
N LYS A 165 -7.07 -2.21 13.05
CA LYS A 165 -6.92 -0.77 13.36
C LYS A 165 -5.48 -0.27 13.27
N ASN A 166 -4.51 -1.18 13.38
CA ASN A 166 -3.08 -0.89 13.34
C ASN A 166 -2.39 -1.47 12.09
N PHE A 167 -3.17 -1.91 11.11
CA PHE A 167 -2.68 -2.32 9.80
C PHE A 167 -2.59 -1.09 8.90
N GLY A 168 -1.48 -0.96 8.19
CA GLY A 168 -1.25 0.11 7.20
C GLY A 168 -0.62 -0.39 5.91
N VAL A 169 -0.81 0.39 4.85
CA VAL A 169 -0.18 0.22 3.55
C VAL A 169 0.61 1.48 3.23
N ILE A 170 1.87 1.33 2.87
CA ILE A 170 2.72 2.45 2.43
C ILE A 170 3.30 2.06 1.06
N THR A 171 2.72 2.58 -0.02
CA THR A 171 2.98 2.12 -1.39
C THR A 171 3.44 3.24 -2.33
N ALA A 172 4.28 2.88 -3.31
CA ALA A 172 4.70 3.78 -4.40
C ALA A 172 3.62 4.01 -5.47
N ARG A 173 2.42 3.43 -5.30
CA ARG A 173 1.23 3.78 -6.08
C ARG A 173 0.76 5.19 -5.74
N SER A 174 0.02 5.80 -6.66
CA SER A 174 -0.58 7.15 -6.52
C SER A 174 -2.10 7.10 -6.38
N HIS A 175 -2.68 5.92 -6.15
CA HIS A 175 -4.12 5.77 -5.91
C HIS A 175 -4.54 6.48 -4.63
N LEU A 176 -5.74 7.02 -4.61
CA LEU A 176 -6.28 7.65 -3.41
C LEU A 176 -6.51 6.62 -2.30
N PRO A 177 -6.40 7.00 -1.02
CA PRO A 177 -6.72 6.11 0.10
C PRO A 177 -8.09 5.44 -0.03
N GLU A 178 -9.09 6.18 -0.51
CA GLU A 178 -10.45 5.68 -0.71
C GLU A 178 -10.54 4.59 -1.79
N GLU A 179 -9.72 4.70 -2.84
CA GLU A 179 -9.65 3.71 -3.92
C GLU A 179 -8.99 2.41 -3.45
N MET A 180 -7.97 2.52 -2.60
CA MET A 180 -7.37 1.36 -1.93
C MET A 180 -8.34 0.73 -0.93
N LEU A 181 -9.09 1.54 -0.16
CA LEU A 181 -10.11 1.05 0.76
C LEU A 181 -11.22 0.28 0.03
N GLU A 182 -11.66 0.74 -1.14
CA GLU A 182 -12.63 0.02 -1.98
C GLU A 182 -12.15 -1.40 -2.34
N ALA A 183 -10.84 -1.57 -2.54
CA ALA A 183 -10.22 -2.87 -2.76
C ALA A 183 -10.29 -3.78 -1.52
N PHE A 184 -10.04 -3.24 -0.33
CA PHE A 184 -10.23 -3.96 0.93
C PHE A 184 -11.70 -4.28 1.18
N GLU A 185 -12.63 -3.39 0.86
CA GLU A 185 -14.06 -3.66 0.93
C GLU A 185 -14.47 -4.83 0.04
N TRP A 186 -13.91 -4.88 -1.17
CA TRP A 186 -14.11 -6.01 -2.06
C TRP A 186 -13.51 -7.31 -1.50
N LEU A 187 -12.27 -7.29 -0.99
CA LEU A 187 -11.65 -8.46 -0.33
C LEU A 187 -12.49 -8.98 0.84
N ARG A 188 -13.07 -8.07 1.64
CA ARG A 188 -13.99 -8.40 2.74
C ARG A 188 -15.27 -9.04 2.18
N SER A 189 -15.84 -8.48 1.11
CA SER A 189 -17.08 -8.98 0.50
C SER A 189 -16.96 -10.42 -0.04
N ILE A 190 -15.76 -10.82 -0.47
CA ILE A 190 -15.47 -12.18 -0.95
C ILE A 190 -14.85 -13.09 0.12
N GLY A 191 -14.76 -12.61 1.37
CA GLY A 191 -14.41 -13.42 2.54
C GLY A 191 -12.91 -13.64 2.78
N TYR A 192 -12.00 -12.87 2.16
CA TYR A 192 -10.56 -12.96 2.49
C TYR A 192 -10.24 -12.33 3.85
N ILE A 193 -10.91 -11.24 4.20
CA ILE A 193 -10.67 -10.48 5.44
C ILE A 193 -11.97 -10.26 6.20
N ARG A 194 -11.87 -9.95 7.50
CA ARG A 194 -13.04 -9.69 8.36
C ARG A 194 -13.22 -8.22 8.68
N HIS A 195 -12.12 -7.51 8.88
CA HIS A 195 -12.08 -6.10 9.24
C HIS A 195 -11.38 -5.30 8.14
N LEU A 196 -11.80 -4.05 7.98
CA LEU A 196 -11.12 -3.11 7.08
C LEU A 196 -9.94 -2.46 7.82
N PRO A 197 -8.87 -2.08 7.10
CA PRO A 197 -7.89 -1.18 7.65
C PRO A 197 -8.49 0.22 7.86
N ALA A 198 -7.86 1.02 8.72
CA ALA A 198 -8.22 2.42 8.87
C ALA A 198 -7.78 3.20 7.63
N LEU A 199 -8.62 4.11 7.14
CA LEU A 199 -8.37 4.87 5.91
C LEU A 199 -7.09 5.71 6.03
N GLU A 200 -6.87 6.27 7.21
CA GLU A 200 -5.70 7.08 7.56
C GLU A 200 -4.37 6.32 7.51
N ASN A 201 -4.39 4.97 7.53
CA ASN A 201 -3.19 4.14 7.42
C ASN A 201 -2.90 3.68 5.98
N LEU A 202 -3.65 4.19 4.98
CA LEU A 202 -3.46 3.85 3.56
C LEU A 202 -2.73 4.99 2.86
N HIS A 203 -1.41 4.84 2.74
CA HIS A 203 -0.52 5.87 2.22
C HIS A 203 -0.02 5.54 0.81
N ALA A 204 -0.32 6.43 -0.13
CA ALA A 204 0.17 6.41 -1.49
C ALA A 204 1.19 7.54 -1.68
N VAL A 205 2.41 7.20 -2.10
CA VAL A 205 3.49 8.17 -2.36
C VAL A 205 3.88 8.25 -3.84
N GLY A 206 3.09 7.62 -4.71
CA GLY A 206 3.26 7.70 -6.14
C GLY A 206 3.12 9.14 -6.65
N GLY A 207 4.03 9.53 -7.54
CA GLY A 207 4.15 10.90 -8.05
C GLY A 207 5.18 11.76 -7.31
N ALA A 208 5.69 11.33 -6.15
CA ALA A 208 6.83 11.97 -5.51
C ALA A 208 8.10 11.86 -6.36
N ALA A 209 8.99 12.86 -6.23
CA ALA A 209 10.30 12.82 -6.89
C ALA A 209 11.21 11.73 -6.31
N ASP A 210 11.07 11.43 -5.01
CA ASP A 210 11.73 10.35 -4.28
C ASP A 210 10.67 9.56 -3.49
N PRO A 211 9.95 8.61 -4.11
CA PRO A 211 8.93 7.81 -3.43
C PRO A 211 9.49 7.07 -2.21
N SER A 212 10.70 6.49 -2.32
CA SER A 212 11.35 5.79 -1.21
C SER A 212 11.62 6.73 -0.02
N GLY A 213 12.02 7.99 -0.30
CA GLY A 213 12.17 9.02 0.72
C GLY A 213 10.86 9.42 1.39
N GLU A 214 9.77 9.58 0.62
CA GLU A 214 8.46 9.91 1.19
C GLU A 214 7.89 8.75 2.02
N LYS A 215 8.09 7.49 1.59
CA LYS A 215 7.78 6.31 2.40
C LYS A 215 8.47 6.39 3.76
N ALA A 216 9.78 6.62 3.78
CA ALA A 216 10.56 6.69 5.02
C ALA A 216 10.09 7.82 5.94
N LYS A 217 9.68 8.96 5.38
CA LYS A 217 9.11 10.07 6.14
C LYS A 217 7.80 9.69 6.84
N ILE A 218 6.86 9.06 6.12
CA ILE A 218 5.60 8.57 6.71
C ILE A 218 5.88 7.59 7.85
N MET A 219 6.82 6.65 7.66
CA MET A 219 7.20 5.70 8.71
C MET A 219 7.73 6.40 9.97
N ILE A 220 8.56 7.43 9.80
CA ILE A 220 9.10 8.23 10.91
C ILE A 220 7.98 9.00 11.64
N GLU A 221 7.02 9.54 10.89
CA GLU A 221 5.85 10.23 11.45
C GLU A 221 4.98 9.26 12.27
N GLU A 222 4.65 8.09 11.74
CA GLU A 222 3.91 7.05 12.47
C GLU A 222 4.65 6.56 13.72
N LEU A 223 5.95 6.34 13.62
CA LEU A 223 6.79 5.95 14.76
C LEU A 223 6.78 7.04 15.84
N ALA A 224 6.77 8.31 15.46
CA ALA A 224 6.70 9.42 16.41
C ALA A 224 5.35 9.46 17.13
N GLU A 225 4.24 9.19 16.42
CA GLU A 225 2.92 9.06 17.03
C GLU A 225 2.85 7.89 18.01
N LEU A 226 3.40 6.74 17.63
CA LEU A 226 3.42 5.53 18.46
C LEU A 226 4.29 5.74 19.72
N GLU A 227 5.47 6.34 19.56
CA GLU A 227 6.39 6.64 20.66
C GLU A 227 5.80 7.62 21.68
N ALA A 228 4.89 8.50 21.26
CA ALA A 228 4.18 9.41 22.16
C ALA A 228 3.21 8.69 23.12
N ILE A 229 2.86 7.43 22.85
CA ILE A 229 2.04 6.60 23.73
C ILE A 229 2.95 5.98 24.82
N PRO A 230 2.75 6.26 26.11
CA PRO A 230 3.56 5.64 27.16
C PRO A 230 3.36 4.13 27.21
N PRO A 231 4.42 3.32 27.43
CA PRO A 231 4.27 1.89 27.64
C PRO A 231 3.30 1.55 28.77
N GLY A 232 2.36 0.66 28.47
CA GLY A 232 1.38 0.20 29.45
C GLY A 232 2.03 -0.64 30.54
N LYS A 233 1.83 -0.28 31.82
CA LYS A 233 2.40 -0.95 32.99
C LYS A 233 2.10 -2.45 33.09
N LYS A 234 1.04 -2.93 32.42
CA LYS A 234 0.59 -4.32 32.43
C LYS A 234 0.96 -5.09 31.16
N TRP A 235 1.59 -4.44 30.17
CA TRP A 235 1.92 -5.12 28.93
C TRP A 235 2.87 -6.28 29.17
N LYS A 236 2.64 -7.36 28.42
CA LYS A 236 3.55 -8.50 28.41
C LYS A 236 4.93 -8.04 27.94
N SER A 237 5.94 -8.36 28.72
CA SER A 237 7.32 -8.04 28.36
C SER A 237 7.78 -8.83 27.14
N VAL A 238 8.34 -8.12 26.17
CA VAL A 238 8.95 -8.70 24.97
C VAL A 238 10.44 -8.46 24.92
N GLU A 239 11.12 -9.23 24.08
CA GLU A 239 12.50 -8.93 23.70
C GLU A 239 12.55 -7.53 23.12
N GLY A 240 13.34 -6.67 23.75
CA GLY A 240 13.56 -5.32 23.28
C GLY A 240 14.43 -5.30 22.02
N PRO A 241 14.78 -4.09 21.55
CA PRO A 241 15.75 -3.92 20.49
C PRO A 241 17.06 -4.66 20.76
N ASP A 242 17.63 -4.50 21.96
CA ASP A 242 18.73 -5.33 22.46
C ASP A 242 18.15 -6.64 23.02
N PRO A 243 18.51 -7.83 22.48
CA PRO A 243 17.94 -9.11 22.93
C PRO A 243 18.28 -9.43 24.39
N MET A 244 19.29 -8.79 24.97
CA MET A 244 19.61 -8.90 26.39
C MET A 244 18.66 -8.11 27.29
N ARG A 245 17.82 -7.25 26.71
CA ARG A 245 16.84 -6.43 27.41
C ARG A 245 15.44 -6.94 27.10
N ARG A 246 14.67 -7.20 28.14
CA ARG A 246 13.22 -7.42 28.02
C ARG A 246 12.50 -6.25 28.65
N GLY A 247 11.42 -5.82 28.02
CA GLY A 247 10.69 -4.63 28.47
C GLY A 247 9.29 -4.55 27.87
N GLN A 248 8.58 -3.50 28.25
CA GLN A 248 7.29 -3.14 27.67
C GLN A 248 7.57 -2.17 26.53
N TYR A 249 7.60 -2.71 25.32
CA TYR A 249 7.85 -1.94 24.10
C TYR A 249 6.63 -2.00 23.21
N HIS A 250 6.35 -0.92 22.49
CA HIS A 250 5.55 -1.01 21.28
C HIS A 250 6.24 -1.90 20.26
N VAL A 251 5.49 -2.43 19.30
CA VAL A 251 6.06 -3.10 18.13
C VAL A 251 5.56 -2.38 16.89
N TRP A 252 6.49 -1.94 16.06
CA TRP A 252 6.21 -1.37 14.77
C TRP A 252 6.97 -2.16 13.71
N THR A 253 6.29 -2.51 12.63
CA THR A 253 6.89 -3.30 11.55
C THR A 253 6.64 -2.69 10.19
N PHE A 254 7.60 -2.82 9.28
CA PHE A 254 7.39 -2.55 7.85
C PHE A 254 7.98 -3.66 6.98
N SER A 255 7.29 -4.02 5.90
CA SER A 255 7.78 -4.98 4.90
C SER A 255 7.68 -4.42 3.49
N ASP A 256 8.72 -4.65 2.69
CA ASP A 256 8.83 -4.20 1.30
C ASP A 256 9.66 -5.23 0.52
N ASP A 257 9.30 -5.46 -0.73
CA ASP A 257 10.04 -6.34 -1.64
C ASP A 257 11.15 -5.61 -2.40
N ASP A 258 11.09 -4.27 -2.47
CA ASP A 258 12.12 -3.45 -3.10
C ASP A 258 13.26 -3.15 -2.12
N TRP A 259 14.48 -3.52 -2.52
CA TRP A 259 15.68 -3.35 -1.70
C TRP A 259 16.00 -1.87 -1.44
N GLY A 260 15.72 -0.99 -2.40
CA GLY A 260 15.93 0.45 -2.27
C GLY A 260 15.03 1.06 -1.20
N ASN A 261 13.74 0.73 -1.22
CA ASN A 261 12.77 1.14 -0.20
C ASN A 261 13.17 0.59 1.18
N PHE A 262 13.49 -0.70 1.27
CA PHE A 262 13.90 -1.34 2.51
C PHE A 262 15.14 -0.67 3.13
N THR A 263 16.20 -0.45 2.34
CA THR A 263 17.44 0.18 2.82
C THR A 263 17.25 1.65 3.18
N LYS A 264 16.49 2.39 2.38
CA LYS A 264 16.15 3.79 2.67
C LYS A 264 15.38 3.92 3.99
N ALA A 265 14.38 3.06 4.22
CA ALA A 265 13.63 3.01 5.48
C ALA A 265 14.55 2.65 6.67
N ARG A 266 15.38 1.62 6.52
CA ARG A 266 16.37 1.20 7.52
C ARG A 266 17.28 2.37 7.93
N ASP A 267 17.87 3.04 6.95
CA ASP A 267 18.87 4.08 7.19
C ASP A 267 18.22 5.33 7.80
N ALA A 268 17.06 5.76 7.27
CA ALA A 268 16.36 6.94 7.76
C ALA A 268 15.84 6.75 9.20
N ILE A 269 15.21 5.60 9.49
CA ILE A 269 14.75 5.32 10.86
C ILE A 269 15.94 5.12 11.80
N GLY A 270 17.00 4.43 11.35
CA GLY A 270 18.22 4.25 12.12
C GLY A 270 18.89 5.56 12.53
N GLU A 271 18.93 6.54 11.62
CA GLU A 271 19.44 7.89 11.90
C GLU A 271 18.61 8.60 12.99
N GLU A 272 17.29 8.46 12.96
CA GLU A 272 16.41 9.01 14.00
C GLU A 272 16.60 8.30 15.36
N MET A 273 16.83 6.99 15.36
CA MET A 273 17.14 6.24 16.58
C MET A 273 18.49 6.64 17.18
N GLN A 274 19.51 6.91 16.35
CA GLN A 274 20.80 7.45 16.80
C GLN A 274 20.67 8.80 17.52
N LYS A 275 19.67 9.60 17.14
CA LYS A 275 19.31 10.86 17.81
C LYS A 275 18.54 10.64 19.12
N GLY A 276 18.35 9.39 19.55
CA GLY A 276 17.65 9.01 20.77
C GLY A 276 16.12 8.94 20.63
N LYS A 277 15.59 8.92 19.40
CA LYS A 277 14.15 8.71 19.19
C LYS A 277 13.76 7.23 19.33
N PHE A 278 12.47 6.99 19.52
CA PHE A 278 11.85 5.66 19.49
C PHE A 278 12.34 4.69 20.59
N GLY A 279 12.71 5.21 21.76
CA GLY A 279 13.27 4.41 22.85
C GLY A 279 12.31 3.40 23.47
N ASN A 280 11.00 3.60 23.30
CA ASN A 280 9.95 2.71 23.78
C ASN A 280 9.37 1.82 22.67
N THR A 281 9.95 1.86 21.48
CA THR A 281 9.43 1.15 20.31
C THR A 281 10.45 0.16 19.76
N LYS A 282 10.02 -1.08 19.58
CA LYS A 282 10.78 -2.09 18.84
C LYS A 282 10.44 -1.96 17.36
N VAL A 283 11.42 -1.57 16.55
CA VAL A 283 11.29 -1.41 15.10
C VAL A 283 11.81 -2.65 14.40
N MET A 284 10.94 -3.31 13.62
CA MET A 284 11.30 -4.47 12.81
C MET A 284 11.08 -4.17 11.33
N LEU A 285 12.06 -4.49 10.49
CA LEU A 285 11.96 -4.31 9.05
C LEU A 285 12.13 -5.65 8.35
N PHE A 286 11.36 -5.88 7.29
CA PHE A 286 11.38 -7.12 6.53
C PHE A 286 11.63 -6.83 5.05
N PHE A 287 12.73 -7.34 4.52
CA PHE A 287 12.95 -7.41 3.10
C PHE A 287 12.32 -8.71 2.58
N THR A 288 11.39 -8.61 1.64
CA THR A 288 10.65 -9.78 1.11
C THR A 288 10.99 -10.11 -0.34
N GLY A 289 11.79 -9.28 -1.00
CA GLY A 289 12.15 -9.41 -2.41
C GLY A 289 12.97 -10.66 -2.71
N VAL A 290 12.60 -11.33 -3.81
CA VAL A 290 13.27 -12.55 -4.29
C VAL A 290 14.15 -12.32 -5.51
N ASN A 291 14.01 -11.17 -6.17
CA ASN A 291 14.68 -10.84 -7.43
C ASN A 291 15.99 -10.05 -7.25
N HIS A 292 16.39 -9.73 -6.01
CA HIS A 292 17.64 -9.00 -5.77
C HIS A 292 18.86 -9.91 -6.03
N PRO A 293 19.90 -9.44 -6.75
CA PRO A 293 21.01 -10.31 -7.20
C PRO A 293 21.84 -10.92 -6.06
N THR A 294 21.89 -10.25 -4.90
CA THR A 294 22.75 -10.66 -3.78
C THR A 294 22.03 -10.81 -2.45
N GLU A 295 20.81 -10.29 -2.32
CA GLU A 295 20.10 -10.23 -1.04
C GLU A 295 18.94 -11.20 -1.08
N LYS A 296 18.77 -11.95 0.02
CA LYS A 296 17.66 -12.88 0.21
C LYS A 296 16.63 -12.28 1.16
N PRO A 297 15.36 -12.71 1.11
CA PRO A 297 14.37 -12.29 2.09
C PRO A 297 14.86 -12.51 3.53
N HIS A 298 14.76 -11.48 4.36
CA HIS A 298 15.19 -11.53 5.76
C HIS A 298 14.48 -10.45 6.58
N GLY A 299 14.52 -10.61 7.90
CA GLY A 299 14.07 -9.59 8.84
C GLY A 299 15.23 -9.04 9.66
N ILE A 300 15.11 -7.78 10.07
CA ILE A 300 16.03 -7.11 10.98
C ILE A 300 15.26 -6.41 12.10
N VAL A 301 15.95 -6.17 13.22
CA VAL A 301 15.54 -5.24 14.27
C VAL A 301 16.54 -4.10 14.31
N LEU A 302 16.06 -2.86 14.39
CA LEU A 302 16.94 -1.71 14.61
C LEU A 302 17.22 -1.54 16.10
N LEU A 303 18.50 -1.45 16.44
CA LEU A 303 18.96 -1.17 17.80
C LEU A 303 18.78 0.33 18.13
N PRO A 304 18.82 0.74 19.42
CA PRO A 304 18.79 2.16 19.80
C PRO A 304 19.97 2.95 19.23
N SER A 305 21.06 2.28 18.85
CA SER A 305 22.19 2.86 18.12
C SER A 305 21.92 3.07 16.62
N GLY A 306 20.72 2.77 16.12
CA GLY A 306 20.36 2.77 14.70
C GLY A 306 20.90 1.58 13.90
N GLU A 307 21.83 0.80 14.46
CA GLU A 307 22.43 -0.36 13.79
C GLU A 307 21.42 -1.51 13.66
N PRO A 308 21.36 -2.17 12.49
CA PRO A 308 20.50 -3.33 12.31
C PRO A 308 21.12 -4.58 12.95
N ARG A 309 20.27 -5.47 13.45
CA ARG A 309 20.63 -6.86 13.75
C ARG A 309 19.65 -7.84 13.12
N PRO A 310 20.06 -9.08 12.84
CA PRO A 310 19.12 -10.14 12.47
C PRO A 310 18.05 -10.37 13.54
N LEU A 311 16.93 -10.96 13.13
CA LEU A 311 15.93 -11.47 14.07
C LEU A 311 16.52 -12.56 14.97
N THR A 312 16.06 -12.62 16.22
CA THR A 312 16.30 -13.77 17.10
C THR A 312 15.42 -14.95 16.67
N ALA A 313 15.78 -16.17 17.07
CA ALA A 313 14.93 -17.34 16.81
C ALA A 313 13.52 -17.20 17.42
N ALA A 314 13.38 -16.46 18.52
CA ALA A 314 12.08 -16.17 19.13
C ALA A 314 11.26 -15.20 18.27
N GLU A 315 11.87 -14.13 17.77
CA GLU A 315 11.24 -13.18 16.85
C GLU A 315 10.83 -13.86 15.53
N GLU A 316 11.70 -14.71 14.97
CA GLU A 316 11.37 -15.52 13.80
C GLU A 316 10.18 -16.46 14.06
N ALA A 317 10.12 -17.07 15.25
CA ALA A 317 9.01 -17.94 15.63
C ALA A 317 7.70 -17.16 15.81
N GLU A 318 7.74 -15.94 16.36
CA GLU A 318 6.57 -15.05 16.47
C GLU A 318 6.04 -14.68 15.08
N VAL A 319 6.92 -14.26 14.16
CA VAL A 319 6.58 -13.96 12.76
C VAL A 319 6.04 -15.20 12.03
N ALA A 320 6.67 -16.36 12.22
CA ALA A 320 6.23 -17.62 11.61
C ALA A 320 4.88 -18.11 12.17
N THR A 321 4.56 -17.81 13.42
CA THR A 321 3.28 -18.16 14.03
C THR A 321 2.14 -17.34 13.41
N ALA A 322 2.36 -16.04 13.17
CA ALA A 322 1.41 -15.22 12.42
C ALA A 322 1.14 -15.81 11.01
N ARG A 323 2.19 -16.27 10.31
CA ARG A 323 2.06 -16.97 9.01
C ARG A 323 1.23 -18.25 9.10
N ARG A 324 1.35 -19.05 10.17
CA ARG A 324 0.57 -20.29 10.34
C ARG A 324 -0.89 -20.00 10.68
N LEU A 325 -1.16 -18.97 11.49
CA LEU A 325 -2.51 -18.57 11.85
C LEU A 325 -3.26 -17.89 10.68
N GLY A 326 -2.55 -17.28 9.73
CA GLY A 326 -3.12 -16.82 8.46
C GLY A 326 -3.63 -17.96 7.56
N ARG A 327 -3.21 -19.22 7.80
CA ARG A 327 -3.73 -20.42 7.12
C ARG A 327 -5.03 -20.94 7.75
N ILE A 328 -5.89 -20.08 8.29
CA ILE A 328 -7.29 -20.45 8.50
C ILE A 328 -7.83 -20.87 7.13
N ASP A 329 -8.38 -22.07 7.06
CA ASP A 329 -8.86 -22.71 5.84
C ASP A 329 -9.93 -21.86 5.13
N CYS A 330 -9.50 -20.90 4.32
CA CYS A 330 -10.37 -20.12 3.45
C CYS A 330 -11.11 -21.03 2.46
N GLY A 331 -10.65 -22.27 2.20
CA GLY A 331 -11.38 -23.26 1.42
C GLY A 331 -12.73 -23.66 2.05
N ARG A 332 -12.90 -23.46 3.36
CA ARG A 332 -14.18 -23.64 4.05
C ARG A 332 -15.11 -22.42 3.94
N LEU A 333 -14.55 -21.21 3.75
CA LEU A 333 -15.29 -19.95 3.56
C LEU A 333 -15.60 -19.65 2.08
N LEU A 334 -14.76 -20.13 1.16
CA LEU A 334 -14.89 -19.98 -0.30
C LEU A 334 -15.79 -21.03 -0.95
N ARG A 335 -16.58 -21.79 -0.17
CA ARG A 335 -17.80 -22.41 -0.71
C ARG A 335 -18.83 -21.31 -0.95
N ALA A 336 -18.56 -20.45 -1.92
CA ALA A 336 -19.56 -19.56 -2.47
C ALA A 336 -20.80 -20.42 -2.83
N PRO A 337 -22.03 -19.98 -2.52
CA PRO A 337 -23.20 -20.61 -3.08
C PRO A 337 -23.01 -20.59 -4.60
N ARG A 338 -23.07 -21.77 -5.22
CA ARG A 338 -23.09 -21.88 -6.69
C ARG A 338 -24.14 -20.88 -7.16
N ALA A 339 -23.71 -19.86 -7.92
CA ALA A 339 -24.64 -18.96 -8.59
C ALA A 339 -25.63 -19.86 -9.33
N SER A 340 -26.88 -19.85 -8.86
CA SER A 340 -27.97 -20.54 -9.53
C SER A 340 -28.11 -19.82 -10.85
N ALA A 341 -27.93 -20.55 -11.95
CA ALA A 341 -28.23 -20.03 -13.27
C ALA A 341 -29.68 -19.49 -13.26
N ILE A 342 -29.83 -18.20 -13.54
CA ILE A 342 -31.09 -17.59 -14.00
C ILE A 342 -30.94 -17.42 -15.51
#